data_AF-A0A160PQX2-F1
#
_entry.id   AF-A0A160PQX2-F1
#
_cell.length_a   1.000
_cell.length_b   1.000
_cell.length_c   1.000
_cell.angle_alpha   90.00
_cell.angle_beta   90.00
_cell.angle_gamma   90.00
#
_symmetry.space_group_name_H-M   'P 1'
#
loop_
_entity.id
_entity.type
_entity.pdbx_description
1 polymer ?
#
loop_
_entity_poly.entity_id
_entity_poly.type
_entity_poly.pdbx_seq_one_letter_code
_entity_poly.pdbx_strand_id
1 'polypeptide(L)'
;MTSKGQPSSSDSSTGMDYVVRYSLNEFQRGSMVTRFNAFPGKREVFEVLEKYGISSAQVSDYSVIPAPGVQQARIHNSQQELAPTPQPAQETQPVTSRPPREKPKRKGGCGWAIIALVLLIFALPAATADRARHNGELAVMPYVSEMGFGERLEFCINRLDSLAESTSAIWGEDPGFFEDRVSPSLLHPANFSYMIGCMSD
;
A
#
# COMPACT_ATOMS: atom_id res chain seq x y z
N MET A 1 -16.73 0.14 56.12
CA MET A 1 -15.52 0.25 55.28
C MET A 1 -15.82 1.28 54.19
N THR A 2 -14.94 2.25 53.96
CA THR A 2 -15.15 3.32 52.98
C THR A 2 -14.51 2.95 51.64
N SER A 3 -15.32 2.78 50.60
CA SER A 3 -14.80 2.70 49.23
C SER A 3 -14.30 4.08 48.81
N LYS A 4 -12.98 4.25 48.70
CA LYS A 4 -12.40 5.46 48.09
C LYS A 4 -12.62 5.37 46.58
N GLY A 5 -13.48 6.23 46.05
CA GLY A 5 -13.63 6.39 44.62
C GLY A 5 -12.28 6.72 43.98
N GLN A 6 -11.86 5.89 43.04
CA GLN A 6 -10.65 6.12 42.27
C GLN A 6 -10.91 7.31 41.33
N PRO A 7 -10.11 8.39 41.37
CA PRO A 7 -10.32 9.53 40.48
C PRO A 7 -10.01 9.09 39.05
N SER A 8 -11.04 8.86 38.26
CA SER A 8 -10.92 8.77 36.81
C SER A 8 -10.45 10.12 36.29
N SER A 9 -9.18 10.23 35.93
CA SER A 9 -8.60 11.42 35.29
C SER A 9 -9.20 11.59 33.89
N SER A 10 -10.39 12.17 33.84
CA SER A 10 -11.11 12.52 32.61
C SER A 10 -10.52 13.78 31.98
N ASP A 11 -9.21 13.75 31.70
CA ASP A 11 -8.52 14.77 30.92
C ASP A 11 -8.96 14.64 29.46
N SER A 12 -10.10 15.26 29.16
CA SER A 12 -10.74 15.22 27.85
C SER A 12 -9.81 15.78 26.79
N SER A 13 -9.24 14.88 25.99
CA SER A 13 -8.15 15.14 25.07
C SER A 13 -8.48 16.22 24.04
N THR A 14 -8.04 17.45 24.33
CA THR A 14 -8.30 18.63 23.49
C THR A 14 -7.19 18.77 22.44
N GLY A 15 -7.12 17.80 21.53
CA GLY A 15 -6.13 17.76 20.45
C GLY A 15 -6.38 16.63 19.47
N MET A 16 -5.91 16.83 18.23
CA MET A 16 -5.99 15.86 17.15
C MET A 16 -4.75 14.96 17.14
N ASP A 17 -4.94 13.71 16.74
CA ASP A 17 -3.83 12.79 16.51
C ASP A 17 -3.21 13.04 15.12
N TYR A 18 -1.89 12.99 15.03
CA TYR A 18 -1.11 13.16 13.82
C TYR A 18 -0.08 12.05 13.67
N VAL A 19 0.11 11.56 12.46
CA VAL A 19 1.23 10.68 12.12
C VAL A 19 2.40 11.55 11.67
N VAL A 20 3.48 11.54 12.45
CA VAL A 20 4.77 12.13 12.08
C VAL A 20 5.61 11.02 11.43
N ARG A 21 5.92 11.14 10.15
CA ARG A 21 6.90 10.29 9.45
C ARG A 21 8.21 11.06 9.34
N TYR A 22 9.33 10.41 9.62
CA TYR A 22 10.66 11.03 9.60
C TYR A 22 11.69 10.12 8.93
N SER A 23 12.70 10.74 8.33
CA SER A 23 13.84 10.10 7.68
C SER A 23 15.12 10.62 8.32
N LEU A 24 16.03 9.73 8.70
CA LEU A 24 17.36 10.08 9.22
C LEU A 24 18.44 10.00 8.13
N ASN A 25 18.22 9.12 7.16
CA ASN A 25 18.98 8.95 5.93
C ASN A 25 18.15 8.08 4.98
N GLU A 26 18.67 7.80 3.78
CA GLU A 26 17.95 7.06 2.73
C GLU A 26 17.41 5.68 3.18
N PHE A 27 18.11 5.01 4.13
CA PHE A 27 17.78 3.68 4.67
C PHE A 27 17.04 3.71 6.01
N GLN A 28 17.24 4.74 6.84
CA GLN A 28 16.65 4.82 8.19
C GLN A 28 15.45 5.76 8.19
N ARG A 29 14.25 5.16 8.19
CA ARG A 29 12.96 5.85 8.23
C ARG A 29 12.16 5.33 9.41
N GLY A 30 11.31 6.19 9.98
CA GLY A 30 10.42 5.84 11.06
C GLY A 30 9.12 6.65 11.03
N SER A 31 8.16 6.21 11.83
CA SER A 31 6.92 6.94 12.05
C SER A 31 6.50 6.84 13.52
N MET A 32 5.74 7.83 13.98
CA MET A 32 5.10 7.84 15.29
C MET A 32 3.74 8.53 15.19
N VAL A 33 2.79 8.10 16.02
CA VAL A 33 1.51 8.80 16.20
C VAL A 33 1.61 9.62 17.49
N THR A 34 1.26 10.90 17.42
CA THR A 34 1.29 11.80 18.58
C THR A 34 0.19 12.85 18.49
N ARG A 35 -0.19 13.43 19.62
CA ARG A 35 -1.35 14.33 19.74
C ARG A 35 -0.90 15.78 19.81
N PHE A 36 -1.44 16.63 18.94
CA PHE A 36 -1.20 18.06 18.94
C PHE A 36 -2.52 18.83 19.03
N ASN A 37 -2.50 19.98 19.70
CA ASN A 37 -3.70 20.81 19.93
C ASN A 37 -4.15 21.57 18.66
N ALA A 38 -3.26 21.67 17.66
CA ALA A 38 -3.48 22.26 16.34
C ALA A 38 -2.58 21.53 15.33
N PHE A 39 -2.59 21.95 14.06
CA PHE A 39 -1.61 21.45 13.08
C PHE A 39 -0.19 21.89 13.47
N PRO A 40 0.76 20.96 13.69
CA PRO A 40 2.02 21.27 14.37
C PRO A 40 3.01 22.01 13.47
N GLY A 41 3.67 23.02 14.03
CA GLY A 41 4.80 23.70 13.41
C GLY A 41 6.08 22.86 13.46
N LYS A 42 7.03 23.14 12.55
CA LYS A 42 8.34 22.45 12.46
C LYS A 42 9.06 22.30 13.81
N ARG A 43 8.98 23.33 14.67
CA ARG A 43 9.58 23.32 16.01
C ARG A 43 8.92 22.28 16.92
N GLU A 44 7.60 22.23 16.93
CA GLU A 44 6.80 21.32 17.78
C GLU A 44 6.99 19.86 17.36
N VAL A 45 7.13 19.59 16.06
CA VAL A 45 7.48 18.26 15.54
C VAL A 45 8.84 17.80 16.06
N PHE A 46 9.86 18.66 16.00
CA PHE A 46 11.18 18.34 16.54
C PHE A 46 11.20 18.25 18.08
N GLU A 47 10.48 19.12 18.78
CA GLU A 47 10.29 19.02 20.24
C GLU A 47 9.62 17.70 20.68
N VAL A 48 8.90 16.99 19.80
CA VAL A 48 8.41 15.63 20.09
C VAL A 48 9.45 14.58 19.68
N LEU A 49 10.07 14.68 18.51
CA LEU A 49 11.11 13.74 18.07
C LEU A 49 12.29 13.66 19.06
N GLU A 50 12.73 14.79 19.61
CA GLU A 50 13.83 14.86 20.58
C GLU A 50 13.48 14.20 21.92
N LYS A 51 12.19 14.16 22.31
CA LYS A 51 11.72 13.39 23.49
C LYS A 51 11.85 11.87 23.29
N TYR A 52 11.87 11.41 22.05
CA TYR A 52 12.15 10.02 21.68
C TYR A 52 13.63 9.77 21.30
N GLY A 53 14.52 10.73 21.60
CA GLY A 53 15.96 10.60 21.36
C GLY A 53 16.42 10.86 19.92
N ILE A 54 15.51 11.30 19.04
CA ILE A 54 15.81 11.61 17.64
C ILE A 54 16.21 13.09 17.54
N SER A 55 17.49 13.37 17.30
CA SER A 55 17.95 14.76 17.20
C SER A 55 17.42 15.43 15.94
N SER A 56 16.95 16.68 16.06
CA SER A 56 16.54 17.49 14.90
C SER A 56 17.65 17.65 13.84
N ALA A 57 18.93 17.57 14.24
CA ALA A 57 20.08 17.61 13.33
C ALA A 57 20.31 16.31 12.55
N GLN A 58 19.67 15.20 12.94
CA GLN A 58 19.75 13.91 12.24
C GLN A 58 18.61 13.71 11.23
N VAL A 59 17.55 14.52 11.28
CA VAL A 59 16.36 14.35 10.43
C VAL A 59 16.61 14.98 9.06
N SER A 60 16.78 14.15 8.03
CA SER A 60 16.96 14.55 6.64
C SER A 60 15.66 15.06 6.00
N ASP A 61 14.52 14.46 6.37
CA ASP A 61 13.19 14.84 5.89
C ASP A 61 12.11 14.44 6.92
N TYR A 62 10.99 15.16 6.94
CA TYR A 62 9.83 14.83 7.77
C TYR A 62 8.52 15.26 7.11
N SER A 63 7.46 14.49 7.36
CA SER A 63 6.09 14.84 6.99
C SER A 63 5.14 14.62 8.16
N VAL A 64 4.08 15.42 8.20
CA VAL A 64 3.02 15.29 9.21
C VAL A 64 1.67 15.28 8.49
N ILE A 65 0.89 14.23 8.77
CA ILE A 65 -0.48 14.08 8.30
C ILE A 65 -1.40 13.90 9.51
N PRO A 66 -2.64 14.43 9.49
CA PRO A 66 -3.64 14.04 10.48
C PRO A 66 -3.77 12.51 10.49
N ALA A 67 -3.77 11.90 11.66
CA ALA A 67 -4.09 10.49 11.77
C ALA A 67 -5.58 10.31 11.43
N PRO A 68 -5.94 9.42 10.49
CA PRO A 68 -7.34 9.21 10.15
C PRO A 68 -8.07 8.69 11.39
N GLY A 69 -9.02 9.46 11.91
CA GLY A 69 -9.86 8.99 13.00
C GLY A 69 -10.62 7.74 12.57
N VAL A 70 -10.85 6.80 13.49
CA VAL A 70 -11.48 5.48 13.22
C VAL A 70 -12.87 5.57 12.53
N GLN A 71 -13.47 6.76 12.51
CA GLN A 71 -14.75 7.06 11.84
C GLN A 71 -14.60 7.56 10.39
N GLN A 72 -13.44 8.10 9.98
CA GLN A 72 -13.28 8.78 8.67
C GLN A 72 -12.95 7.84 7.51
N ALA A 73 -12.43 6.63 7.78
CA ALA A 73 -12.18 5.60 6.77
C ALA A 73 -13.45 5.20 5.97
N ARG A 74 -14.66 5.51 6.48
CA ARG A 74 -15.93 5.12 5.86
C ARG A 74 -16.51 6.09 4.82
N ILE A 75 -15.95 7.28 4.65
CA ILE A 75 -16.61 8.38 3.91
C ILE A 75 -15.93 8.68 2.56
N HIS A 76 -14.63 8.41 2.40
CA HIS A 76 -13.88 8.91 1.24
C HIS A 76 -14.12 8.16 -0.09
N ASN A 77 -14.91 7.07 -0.09
CA ASN A 77 -15.25 6.29 -1.30
C ASN A 77 -16.42 6.88 -2.13
N SER A 78 -16.96 8.04 -1.77
CA SER A 78 -18.32 8.44 -2.21
C SER A 78 -18.44 9.86 -2.80
N GLN A 79 -17.52 10.31 -3.66
CA GLN A 79 -17.79 11.45 -4.56
C GLN A 79 -16.89 11.54 -5.81
N GLN A 80 -17.52 11.39 -6.99
CA GLN A 80 -17.40 12.12 -8.26
C GLN A 80 -16.04 12.78 -8.59
N GLU A 81 -15.36 12.49 -9.71
CA GLU A 81 -15.83 12.43 -11.12
C GLU A 81 -16.46 13.74 -11.64
N LEU A 82 -15.64 14.62 -12.23
CA LEU A 82 -15.89 15.24 -13.53
C LEU A 82 -14.64 15.95 -14.07
N ALA A 83 -14.46 15.96 -15.39
CA ALA A 83 -13.43 16.76 -16.07
C ALA A 83 -14.07 17.69 -17.10
N PRO A 84 -13.54 18.92 -17.25
CA PRO A 84 -13.61 19.61 -18.55
C PRO A 84 -12.29 20.29 -18.96
N THR A 85 -12.04 20.37 -20.27
CA THR A 85 -10.89 21.05 -20.88
C THR A 85 -11.36 22.10 -21.89
N PRO A 86 -10.72 23.28 -21.95
CA PRO A 86 -10.48 23.96 -23.23
C PRO A 86 -9.01 24.38 -23.45
N GLN A 87 -8.72 24.78 -24.70
CA GLN A 87 -7.41 25.20 -25.26
C GLN A 87 -7.45 26.75 -25.53
N PRO A 88 -6.63 27.40 -26.41
CA PRO A 88 -5.40 27.05 -27.14
C PRO A 88 -4.31 28.19 -27.16
N ALA A 89 -3.40 28.14 -28.16
CA ALA A 89 -2.54 29.22 -28.72
C ALA A 89 -1.23 29.61 -27.98
N GLN A 90 -0.14 30.08 -28.62
CA GLN A 90 0.38 30.10 -30.03
C GLN A 90 1.89 30.49 -29.97
N GLU A 91 2.80 30.26 -30.92
CA GLU A 91 2.77 29.50 -32.20
C GLU A 91 3.87 28.40 -32.20
N THR A 92 4.98 28.30 -32.97
CA THR A 92 5.61 29.05 -34.09
C THR A 92 6.43 28.06 -34.98
N GLN A 93 6.82 28.46 -36.19
CA GLN A 93 7.58 27.66 -37.20
C GLN A 93 8.64 28.57 -37.91
N PRO A 94 9.54 28.15 -38.85
CA PRO A 94 9.36 27.08 -39.88
C PRO A 94 10.61 26.30 -40.43
N VAL A 95 10.37 25.35 -41.37
CA VAL A 95 11.30 24.68 -42.37
C VAL A 95 12.48 23.85 -41.77
N THR A 96 12.91 22.66 -42.27
CA THR A 96 13.01 22.21 -43.67
C THR A 96 13.00 20.67 -43.86
N SER A 97 12.44 20.21 -45.00
CA SER A 97 12.60 18.92 -45.69
C SER A 97 12.43 17.57 -44.95
N ARG A 98 11.50 16.74 -45.47
CA ARG A 98 11.45 15.27 -45.28
C ARG A 98 12.59 14.57 -46.05
N PRO A 99 12.91 13.33 -45.64
CA PRO A 99 12.86 12.19 -46.56
C PRO A 99 11.70 11.24 -46.20
N PRO A 100 11.12 10.49 -47.16
CA PRO A 100 10.08 9.50 -46.87
C PRO A 100 10.70 8.19 -46.39
N ARG A 101 10.17 7.58 -45.32
CA ARG A 101 10.49 6.17 -45.03
C ARG A 101 9.38 5.34 -44.38
N GLU A 102 8.75 4.55 -45.25
CA GLU A 102 8.41 3.13 -45.08
C GLU A 102 7.69 2.68 -43.78
N LYS A 103 6.41 2.29 -43.94
CA LYS A 103 5.64 1.55 -42.91
C LYS A 103 6.40 0.25 -42.53
N PRO A 104 6.77 0.03 -41.26
CA PRO A 104 7.49 -1.18 -40.88
C PRO A 104 6.60 -2.42 -41.05
N LYS A 105 6.99 -3.35 -41.94
CA LYS A 105 6.34 -4.66 -42.08
C LYS A 105 6.48 -5.44 -40.77
N ARG A 106 5.36 -5.77 -40.12
CA ARG A 106 5.33 -6.67 -38.96
C ARG A 106 5.91 -8.05 -39.34
N LYS A 107 7.12 -8.36 -38.89
CA LYS A 107 7.60 -9.74 -38.81
C LYS A 107 6.98 -10.39 -37.57
N GLY A 108 6.03 -11.30 -37.77
CA GLY A 108 5.50 -12.12 -36.68
C GLY A 108 6.60 -12.99 -36.08
N GLY A 109 6.74 -12.99 -34.75
CA GLY A 109 7.77 -13.75 -34.04
C GLY A 109 8.17 -13.12 -32.70
N CYS A 110 8.48 -11.81 -32.70
CA CYS A 110 8.98 -11.11 -31.50
C CYS A 110 7.98 -11.12 -30.31
N GLY A 111 6.68 -11.12 -30.59
CA GLY A 111 5.64 -11.12 -29.54
C GLY A 111 5.69 -12.34 -28.60
N TRP A 112 6.00 -13.54 -29.13
CA TRP A 112 6.08 -14.74 -28.30
C TRP A 112 7.27 -14.73 -27.33
N ALA A 113 8.40 -14.14 -27.73
CA ALA A 113 9.54 -13.95 -26.84
C ALA A 113 9.22 -12.97 -25.69
N ILE A 114 8.47 -11.91 -25.97
CA ILE A 114 8.00 -10.96 -24.95
C ILE A 114 7.00 -11.63 -24.00
N ILE A 115 6.04 -12.40 -24.52
CA ILE A 115 5.07 -13.15 -23.69
C ILE A 115 5.80 -14.15 -22.78
N ALA A 116 6.74 -14.94 -23.31
CA ALA A 116 7.53 -15.89 -22.53
C ALA A 116 8.37 -15.19 -21.44
N LEU A 117 8.96 -14.03 -21.75
CA LEU A 117 9.70 -13.22 -20.78
C LEU A 117 8.79 -12.68 -19.66
N VAL A 118 7.61 -12.15 -19.99
CA VAL A 118 6.63 -11.67 -18.99
C VAL A 118 6.13 -12.81 -18.10
N LEU A 119 5.82 -13.97 -18.69
CA LEU A 119 5.43 -15.15 -17.92
C LEU A 119 6.55 -15.63 -17.00
N LEU A 120 7.81 -15.62 -17.43
CA LEU A 120 8.96 -15.98 -16.59
C LEU A 120 9.19 -14.96 -15.47
N ILE A 121 9.04 -13.67 -15.74
CA ILE A 121 9.14 -12.59 -14.74
C ILE A 121 8.02 -12.70 -13.68
N PHE A 122 6.82 -13.16 -14.04
CA PHE A 122 5.73 -13.38 -13.09
C PHE A 122 5.83 -14.71 -12.34
N ALA A 123 6.22 -15.78 -13.04
CA ALA A 123 6.26 -17.14 -12.48
C ALA A 123 7.40 -17.34 -11.48
N LEU A 124 8.56 -16.67 -11.65
CA LEU A 124 9.68 -16.82 -10.73
C LEU A 124 9.36 -16.28 -9.31
N PRO A 125 8.88 -15.02 -9.11
CA PRO A 125 8.53 -14.53 -7.78
C PRO A 125 7.35 -15.29 -7.17
N ALA A 126 6.39 -15.74 -7.98
CA ALA A 126 5.31 -16.59 -7.51
C ALA A 126 5.84 -17.94 -6.98
N ALA A 127 6.73 -18.61 -7.72
CA ALA A 127 7.33 -19.87 -7.31
C ALA A 127 8.22 -19.76 -6.06
N THR A 128 8.66 -18.55 -5.68
CA THR A 128 9.43 -18.28 -4.45
C THR A 128 8.64 -17.56 -3.36
N ALA A 129 7.32 -17.37 -3.53
CA ALA A 129 6.47 -16.71 -2.54
C ALA A 129 5.93 -17.71 -1.50
N ASP A 130 6.87 -18.32 -0.75
CA ASP A 130 6.62 -19.39 0.21
C ASP A 130 5.75 -18.94 1.39
N ARG A 131 5.97 -17.74 1.93
CA ARG A 131 5.17 -17.16 3.03
C ARG A 131 3.74 -16.87 2.58
N ALA A 132 3.57 -16.32 1.37
CA ALA A 132 2.24 -16.06 0.82
C ALA A 132 1.49 -17.37 0.56
N ARG A 133 2.18 -18.37 -0.02
CA ARG A 133 1.64 -19.74 -0.16
C ARG A 133 1.23 -20.34 1.18
N HIS A 134 2.12 -20.32 2.18
CA HIS A 134 1.88 -20.91 3.49
C HIS A 134 0.73 -20.21 4.25
N ASN A 135 0.62 -18.88 4.14
CA ASN A 135 -0.55 -18.15 4.64
C ASN A 135 -1.87 -18.61 3.99
N GLY A 136 -1.82 -19.02 2.72
CA GLY A 136 -2.95 -19.62 2.01
C GLY A 136 -3.30 -21.01 2.54
N GLU A 137 -2.31 -21.89 2.68
CA GLU A 137 -2.49 -23.24 3.24
C GLU A 137 -3.11 -23.17 4.66
N LEU A 138 -2.65 -22.24 5.48
CA LEU A 138 -3.19 -21.99 6.83
C LEU A 138 -4.60 -21.37 6.85
N ALA A 139 -5.06 -20.75 5.76
CA ALA A 139 -6.33 -20.02 5.74
C ALA A 139 -7.57 -20.93 5.86
N VAL A 140 -7.51 -22.12 5.28
CA VAL A 140 -8.65 -23.05 5.15
C VAL A 140 -8.66 -24.18 6.19
N MET A 141 -7.57 -24.35 6.95
CA MET A 141 -7.31 -25.46 7.88
C MET A 141 -8.48 -25.99 8.73
N PRO A 142 -9.43 -25.18 9.27
CA PRO A 142 -10.50 -25.71 10.11
C PRO A 142 -11.73 -26.24 9.35
N TYR A 143 -11.87 -25.97 8.04
CA TYR A 143 -13.13 -26.17 7.30
C TYR A 143 -13.00 -26.77 5.89
N VAL A 144 -11.78 -27.11 5.44
CA VAL A 144 -11.46 -27.51 4.04
C VAL A 144 -12.45 -28.51 3.44
N SER A 145 -12.78 -29.57 4.18
CA SER A 145 -13.45 -30.77 3.67
C SER A 145 -14.96 -30.65 3.44
N GLU A 146 -15.58 -29.55 3.89
CA GLU A 146 -17.03 -29.34 3.78
C GLU A 146 -17.41 -28.26 2.75
N MET A 147 -16.46 -27.39 2.36
CA MET A 147 -16.70 -26.28 1.43
C MET A 147 -16.72 -26.72 -0.04
N GLY A 148 -17.69 -26.21 -0.80
CA GLY A 148 -17.70 -26.38 -2.25
C GLY A 148 -16.60 -25.57 -2.94
N PHE A 149 -16.11 -25.99 -4.12
CA PHE A 149 -15.03 -25.28 -4.84
C PHE A 149 -15.28 -23.77 -5.01
N GLY A 150 -16.50 -23.36 -5.34
CA GLY A 150 -16.86 -21.94 -5.50
C GLY A 150 -16.88 -21.16 -4.18
N GLU A 151 -17.38 -21.78 -3.11
CA GLU A 151 -17.40 -21.23 -1.76
C GLU A 151 -15.97 -21.09 -1.19
N ARG A 152 -15.12 -22.10 -1.40
CA ARG A 152 -13.70 -22.05 -1.06
C ARG A 152 -12.96 -20.97 -1.85
N LEU A 153 -13.25 -20.83 -3.15
CA LEU A 153 -12.67 -19.77 -3.98
C LEU A 153 -13.06 -18.37 -3.48
N GLU A 154 -14.34 -18.16 -3.15
CA GLU A 154 -14.85 -16.92 -2.58
C GLU A 154 -14.23 -16.63 -1.20
N PHE A 155 -14.17 -17.64 -0.31
CA PHE A 155 -13.50 -17.55 0.98
C PHE A 155 -12.01 -17.17 0.81
N CYS A 156 -11.29 -17.82 -0.10
CA CYS A 156 -9.89 -17.54 -0.37
C CYS A 156 -9.67 -16.11 -0.90
N ILE A 157 -10.53 -15.62 -1.79
CA ILE A 157 -10.47 -14.23 -2.29
C ILE A 157 -10.75 -13.23 -1.17
N ASN A 158 -11.85 -13.40 -0.41
CA ASN A 158 -12.21 -12.52 0.71
C ASN A 158 -11.12 -12.51 1.80
N ARG A 159 -10.47 -13.66 2.03
CA ARG A 159 -9.37 -13.77 3.00
C ARG A 159 -8.07 -13.17 2.48
N LEU A 160 -7.78 -13.26 1.18
CA LEU A 160 -6.64 -12.60 0.53
C LEU A 160 -6.77 -11.08 0.69
N ASP A 161 -7.92 -10.51 0.36
CA ASP A 161 -8.16 -9.06 0.42
C ASP A 161 -7.99 -8.52 1.86
N SER A 162 -8.58 -9.21 2.84
CA SER A 162 -8.39 -8.91 4.27
C SER A 162 -6.93 -9.01 4.74
N LEU A 163 -6.14 -9.95 4.20
CA LEU A 163 -4.72 -10.08 4.50
C LEU A 163 -3.87 -9.03 3.77
N ALA A 164 -4.28 -8.58 2.58
CA ALA A 164 -3.64 -7.50 1.84
C ALA A 164 -3.83 -6.15 2.53
N GLU A 165 -5.06 -5.80 2.93
CA GLU A 165 -5.36 -4.61 3.74
C GLU A 165 -4.59 -4.63 5.07
N SER A 166 -4.59 -5.77 5.79
CA SER A 166 -3.80 -5.91 7.01
C SER A 166 -2.30 -5.79 6.76
N THR A 167 -1.80 -6.17 5.59
CA THR A 167 -0.37 -6.08 5.27
C THR A 167 0.04 -4.65 4.98
N SER A 168 -0.68 -3.93 4.11
CA SER A 168 -0.36 -2.53 3.82
C SER A 168 -0.58 -1.63 5.05
N ALA A 169 -1.53 -1.96 5.94
CA ALA A 169 -1.71 -1.27 7.22
C ALA A 169 -0.55 -1.49 8.21
N ILE A 170 0.06 -2.69 8.26
CA ILE A 170 1.19 -2.98 9.15
C ILE A 170 2.48 -2.30 8.69
N TRP A 171 2.73 -2.26 7.37
CA TRP A 171 3.99 -1.77 6.82
C TRP A 171 3.93 -0.31 6.33
N GLY A 172 2.74 0.24 6.11
CA GLY A 172 2.53 1.63 5.70
C GLY A 172 2.79 1.90 4.21
N GLU A 173 2.96 0.84 3.43
CA GLU A 173 3.28 0.79 2.00
C GLU A 173 2.75 -0.53 1.40
N ASP A 174 2.45 -0.55 0.09
CA ASP A 174 2.11 -1.78 -0.64
C ASP A 174 3.37 -2.58 -1.00
N PRO A 175 3.31 -3.92 -1.00
CA PRO A 175 4.48 -4.74 -1.30
C PRO A 175 4.89 -4.69 -2.77
N GLY A 176 6.19 -4.56 -3.03
CA GLY A 176 6.78 -4.61 -4.36
C GLY A 176 6.56 -5.96 -5.06
N PHE A 177 6.59 -5.96 -6.40
CA PHE A 177 6.28 -7.12 -7.26
C PHE A 177 7.10 -8.40 -6.97
N PHE A 178 8.31 -8.25 -6.41
CA PHE A 178 9.22 -9.35 -6.09
C PHE A 178 9.11 -9.86 -4.65
N GLU A 179 8.15 -9.35 -3.87
CA GLU A 179 8.04 -9.65 -2.44
C GLU A 179 7.07 -10.79 -2.13
N ASP A 180 7.42 -11.55 -1.10
CA ASP A 180 6.63 -12.63 -0.52
C ASP A 180 5.56 -12.09 0.47
N ARG A 181 4.75 -11.15 -0.01
CA ARG A 181 3.69 -10.45 0.73
C ARG A 181 2.47 -10.28 -0.18
N VAL A 182 1.28 -10.62 0.32
CA VAL A 182 0.01 -10.40 -0.43
C VAL A 182 -0.28 -8.90 -0.57
N SER A 183 -0.84 -8.53 -1.71
CA SER A 183 -0.99 -7.14 -2.18
C SER A 183 -2.44 -6.84 -2.54
N PRO A 184 -2.94 -5.59 -2.42
CA PRO A 184 -4.22 -5.21 -3.02
C PRO A 184 -4.20 -5.24 -4.56
N SER A 185 -3.03 -5.38 -5.19
CA SER A 185 -2.90 -5.53 -6.64
C SER A 185 -3.35 -6.91 -7.12
N LEU A 186 -4.44 -6.95 -7.91
CA LEU A 186 -4.99 -8.18 -8.52
C LEU A 186 -3.95 -9.06 -9.27
N LEU A 187 -2.92 -8.44 -9.85
CA LEU A 187 -1.87 -9.12 -10.63
C LEU A 187 -0.52 -9.14 -9.89
N HIS A 188 -0.53 -9.48 -8.60
CA HIS A 188 0.70 -9.67 -7.81
C HIS A 188 1.12 -11.15 -7.77
N PRO A 189 2.42 -11.51 -7.95
CA PRO A 189 2.87 -12.90 -7.92
C PRO A 189 2.55 -13.63 -6.60
N ALA A 190 2.71 -12.96 -5.46
CA ALA A 190 2.43 -13.56 -4.15
C ALA A 190 0.93 -13.84 -3.94
N ASN A 191 0.04 -13.07 -4.57
CA ASN A 191 -1.40 -13.32 -4.54
C ASN A 191 -1.75 -14.64 -5.24
N PHE A 192 -1.10 -14.93 -6.38
CA PHE A 192 -1.27 -16.20 -7.09
C PHE A 192 -0.79 -17.39 -6.23
N SER A 193 0.34 -17.24 -5.54
CA SER A 193 0.89 -18.28 -4.65
C SER A 193 0.05 -18.51 -3.41
N TYR A 194 -0.47 -17.44 -2.79
CA TYR A 194 -1.49 -17.55 -1.74
C TYR A 194 -2.72 -18.30 -2.23
N MET A 195 -3.25 -17.97 -3.42
CA MET A 195 -4.42 -18.66 -3.96
C MET A 195 -4.14 -20.14 -4.25
N ILE A 196 -2.93 -20.51 -4.70
CA ILE A 196 -2.55 -21.92 -4.83
C ILE A 196 -2.57 -22.62 -3.46
N GLY A 197 -1.98 -22.03 -2.43
CA GLY A 197 -1.97 -22.63 -1.08
C GLY A 197 -3.37 -22.73 -0.45
N CYS A 198 -4.20 -21.71 -0.65
CA CYS A 198 -5.57 -21.66 -0.15
C CYS A 198 -6.50 -22.65 -0.88
N MET A 199 -6.23 -22.93 -2.16
CA MET A 199 -7.00 -23.87 -2.98
C MET A 199 -6.40 -25.29 -3.05
N SER A 200 -5.23 -25.57 -2.46
CA SER A 200 -4.68 -26.94 -2.38
C SER A 200 -5.33 -27.73 -1.25
N ASP A 201 -5.93 -28.87 -1.58
CA ASP A 201 -6.40 -29.92 -0.64
C ASP A 201 -5.24 -30.59 0.11
#